data_AF-A0A2M9ZG90-F1
#
_entry.id   AF-A0A2M9ZG90-F1
#
_cell.length_a   1.000
_cell.length_b   1.000
_cell.length_c   1.000
_cell.angle_alpha   90.00
_cell.angle_beta   90.00
_cell.angle_gamma   90.00
#
_symmetry.space_group_name_H-M   'P 1'
#
loop_
_entity.id
_entity.type
_entity.pdbx_description
1 polymer ?
#
loop_
_entity_poly.entity_id
_entity_poly.type
_entity_poly.pdbx_seq_one_letter_code
_entity_poly.pdbx_strand_id
1 'polypeptide(L)'
;MNFFKTIFCLILLLSAEMPTMADSSYEKEIFKAADSLRSIVPTSDKEKLKEYNQTMDDNWSLFSKDKDDSVPVLVRILEQEIESKEPNALVLMDLTYFIALSDKKSERVAFLSKVYQRIDPEKPIISSNSQQFFLLSLYMSYKQVPGFLKQIDDKFLQTEATAFFIPQHVVNVDGHAQRTHLYGAYGKESIEHLLDLLEKEKNLKIKRSLTSILRRICTPICAKRIGKFLETEKDHEIFVNGTYILLDNAGPEGKEVYLKLRPNDLSAKTSDYFKSEQDYVRNQSYEFLISKIEKKFGKSGNSFSKSELKEQIEQMIRNKGASRTIHPLDLLQSDLDKDFLIEKLIEARRNCFLRTNQHGMQDIDINNLILNALYYRN
;
A
#
# COMPACT_ATOMS: atom_id res chain seq x y z
N MET A 1 41.43 74.46 -23.29
CA MET A 1 40.61 74.35 -22.09
C MET A 1 39.52 73.32 -22.34
N ASN A 2 39.52 72.27 -21.52
CA ASN A 2 38.49 71.25 -21.26
C ASN A 2 38.15 70.23 -22.37
N PHE A 3 38.67 68.99 -22.32
CA PHE A 3 38.38 67.84 -21.43
C PHE A 3 37.06 67.09 -21.70
N PHE A 4 37.22 65.88 -22.26
CA PHE A 4 36.53 64.61 -21.99
C PHE A 4 35.01 64.56 -21.73
N LYS A 5 34.30 63.80 -22.59
CA LYS A 5 33.24 62.82 -22.27
C LYS A 5 32.98 61.97 -23.53
N THR A 6 33.69 60.87 -23.79
CA THR A 6 33.71 59.57 -23.10
C THR A 6 32.45 58.75 -23.35
N ILE A 7 32.60 57.74 -24.23
CA ILE A 7 32.13 56.35 -24.09
C ILE A 7 30.65 56.18 -23.75
N PHE A 8 29.80 55.86 -24.75
CA PHE A 8 28.57 55.09 -24.50
C PHE A 8 27.93 54.57 -25.80
N CYS A 9 28.57 53.64 -26.53
CA CYS A 9 27.87 52.95 -27.63
C CYS A 9 28.38 51.53 -27.94
N LEU A 10 29.25 50.93 -27.12
CA LEU A 10 29.85 49.64 -27.46
C LEU A 10 29.94 48.64 -26.29
N ILE A 11 28.96 48.62 -25.38
CA ILE A 11 28.78 47.53 -24.41
C ILE A 11 27.28 47.43 -24.08
N LEU A 12 26.49 46.82 -24.95
CA LEU A 12 25.09 46.43 -24.64
C LEU A 12 24.58 45.36 -25.62
N LEU A 13 25.47 44.44 -26.03
CA LEU A 13 25.15 43.28 -26.90
C LEU A 13 25.97 42.05 -26.48
N LEU A 14 26.23 41.89 -25.18
CA LEU A 14 27.06 40.80 -24.64
C LEU A 14 26.54 40.23 -23.30
N SER A 15 25.23 40.29 -23.07
CA SER A 15 24.61 39.78 -21.84
C SER A 15 23.19 39.28 -22.07
N ALA A 16 23.00 38.35 -23.01
CA ALA A 16 21.73 37.66 -23.18
C ALA A 16 21.81 36.23 -23.76
N GLU A 17 22.96 35.55 -23.71
CA GLU A 17 23.06 34.15 -24.15
C GLU A 17 23.99 33.32 -23.26
N MET A 18 23.61 33.11 -22.00
CA MET A 18 24.07 31.94 -21.24
C MET A 18 22.96 31.43 -20.31
N PRO A 19 22.08 30.54 -20.81
CA PRO A 19 21.59 29.44 -19.97
C PRO A 19 22.04 28.06 -20.49
N THR A 20 22.43 27.93 -21.76
CA THR A 20 22.55 26.60 -22.42
C THR A 20 23.77 25.77 -22.04
N MET A 21 24.83 26.36 -21.47
CA MET A 21 26.01 25.60 -21.05
C MET A 21 25.84 24.92 -19.69
N ALA A 22 25.07 25.51 -18.77
CA ALA A 22 24.85 24.96 -17.43
C ALA A 22 23.94 23.71 -17.47
N ASP A 23 22.88 23.74 -18.28
CA ASP A 23 21.97 22.60 -18.51
C ASP A 23 22.74 21.37 -19.03
N SER A 24 23.69 21.59 -19.96
CA SER A 24 24.50 20.50 -20.53
C SER A 24 25.47 19.86 -19.53
N SER A 25 25.86 20.58 -18.48
CA SER A 25 26.74 20.06 -17.43
C SER A 25 25.96 19.25 -16.41
N TYR A 26 24.80 19.76 -15.97
CA TYR A 26 23.96 19.09 -14.99
C TYR A 26 23.36 17.78 -15.55
N GLU A 27 22.91 17.78 -16.82
CA GLU A 27 22.46 16.56 -17.48
C GLU A 27 23.55 15.48 -17.51
N LYS A 28 24.79 15.84 -17.84
CA LYS A 28 25.93 14.90 -17.81
C LYS A 28 26.19 14.33 -16.43
N GLU A 29 26.05 15.13 -15.38
CA GLU A 29 26.16 14.67 -13.99
C GLU A 29 25.06 13.65 -13.68
N ILE A 30 23.81 13.88 -14.11
CA ILE A 30 22.70 12.94 -13.92
C ILE A 30 22.97 11.61 -14.63
N PHE A 31 23.43 11.64 -15.89
CA PHE A 31 23.80 10.40 -16.61
C PHE A 31 24.90 9.63 -15.89
N LYS A 32 25.95 10.33 -15.43
CA LYS A 32 27.06 9.70 -14.69
C LYS A 32 26.59 9.09 -13.36
N ALA A 33 25.72 9.80 -12.64
CA ALA A 33 25.12 9.32 -11.40
C ALA A 33 24.29 8.05 -11.66
N ALA A 34 23.40 8.04 -12.66
CA ALA A 34 22.64 6.87 -13.03
C ALA A 34 23.52 5.68 -13.48
N ASP A 35 24.61 5.95 -14.21
CA ASP A 35 25.56 4.93 -14.66
C ASP A 35 26.32 4.28 -13.50
N SER A 36 26.61 5.04 -12.44
CA SER A 36 27.27 4.50 -11.25
C SER A 36 26.49 3.34 -10.61
N LEU A 37 25.15 3.34 -10.68
CA LEU A 37 24.30 2.26 -10.18
C LEU A 37 24.60 0.91 -10.84
N ARG A 38 25.10 0.91 -12.08
CA ARG A 38 25.42 -0.33 -12.82
C ARG A 38 26.59 -1.11 -12.21
N SER A 39 27.43 -0.44 -11.42
CA SER A 39 28.58 -1.04 -10.73
C SER A 39 28.21 -1.67 -9.38
N ILE A 40 27.03 -1.39 -8.86
CA ILE A 40 26.58 -1.89 -7.55
C ILE A 40 26.13 -3.34 -7.70
N VAL A 41 26.73 -4.21 -6.88
CA VAL A 41 26.41 -5.65 -6.81
C VAL A 41 26.12 -6.06 -5.38
N PRO A 42 25.34 -7.14 -5.15
CA PRO A 42 25.13 -7.67 -3.81
C PRO A 42 26.46 -8.00 -3.13
N THR A 43 26.61 -7.56 -1.89
CA THR A 43 27.82 -7.78 -1.10
C THR A 43 27.48 -7.99 0.37
N SER A 44 28.23 -8.85 1.04
CA SER A 44 28.21 -9.02 2.50
C SER A 44 29.29 -8.18 3.21
N ASP A 45 30.16 -7.52 2.44
CA ASP A 45 31.20 -6.62 2.96
C ASP A 45 30.54 -5.30 3.42
N LYS A 46 30.68 -5.00 4.71
CA LYS A 46 30.07 -3.83 5.35
C LYS A 46 30.61 -2.51 4.82
N GLU A 47 31.90 -2.44 4.50
CA GLU A 47 32.51 -1.19 4.00
C GLU A 47 32.04 -0.92 2.57
N LYS A 48 32.02 -1.94 1.71
CA LYS A 48 31.45 -1.82 0.35
C LYS A 48 29.96 -1.49 0.39
N LEU A 49 29.20 -2.11 1.28
CA LEU A 49 27.78 -1.78 1.43
C LEU A 49 27.57 -0.32 1.82
N LYS A 50 28.40 0.20 2.73
CA LYS A 50 28.38 1.61 3.12
C LYS A 50 28.73 2.54 1.95
N GLU A 51 29.74 2.20 1.15
CA GLU A 51 30.11 2.92 -0.06
C GLU A 51 28.97 2.94 -1.10
N TYR A 52 28.33 1.80 -1.33
CA TYR A 52 27.19 1.70 -2.25
C TYR A 52 25.98 2.50 -1.77
N ASN A 53 25.66 2.43 -0.48
CA ASN A 53 24.58 3.25 0.09
C ASN A 53 24.89 4.75 -0.06
N GLN A 54 26.12 5.17 0.22
CA GLN A 54 26.54 6.56 0.02
C GLN A 54 26.42 6.99 -1.44
N THR A 55 26.79 6.11 -2.39
CA THR A 55 26.65 6.37 -3.83
C THR A 55 25.19 6.59 -4.21
N MET A 56 24.27 5.76 -3.71
CA MET A 56 22.83 5.93 -3.95
C MET A 56 22.30 7.22 -3.32
N ASP A 57 22.70 7.55 -2.09
CA ASP A 57 22.31 8.78 -1.40
C ASP A 57 22.81 10.04 -2.15
N ASP A 58 24.05 10.02 -2.62
CA ASP A 58 24.65 11.12 -3.40
C ASP A 58 23.94 11.31 -4.74
N ASN A 59 23.59 10.22 -5.42
CA ASN A 59 22.79 10.25 -6.65
C ASN A 59 21.40 10.88 -6.39
N TRP A 60 20.71 10.42 -5.34
CA TRP A 60 19.39 10.95 -4.96
C TRP A 60 19.44 12.42 -4.56
N SER A 61 20.51 12.83 -3.86
CA SER A 61 20.79 14.23 -3.52
C SER A 61 20.96 15.07 -4.78
N LEU A 62 21.74 14.59 -5.75
CA LEU A 62 21.93 15.25 -7.05
C LEU A 62 20.61 15.42 -7.80
N PHE A 63 19.81 14.35 -7.93
CA PHE A 63 18.52 14.39 -8.61
C PHE A 63 17.51 15.30 -7.90
N SER A 64 17.63 15.43 -6.58
CA SER A 64 16.72 16.26 -5.78
C SER A 64 17.04 17.76 -5.82
N LYS A 65 18.22 18.17 -6.32
CA LYS A 65 18.59 19.59 -6.46
C LYS A 65 17.62 20.34 -7.38
N ASP A 66 17.34 19.77 -8.54
CA ASP A 66 16.30 20.24 -9.46
C ASP A 66 15.53 19.05 -10.04
N LYS A 67 14.30 18.85 -9.56
CA LYS A 67 13.44 17.75 -9.99
C LYS A 67 12.80 18.00 -11.34
N ASP A 68 12.57 19.27 -11.70
CA ASP A 68 11.91 19.63 -12.94
C ASP A 68 12.85 19.35 -14.12
N ASP A 69 14.16 19.50 -13.91
CA ASP A 69 15.20 19.14 -14.88
C ASP A 69 15.64 17.68 -14.79
N SER A 70 15.80 17.11 -13.59
CA SER A 70 16.34 15.75 -13.45
C SER A 70 15.36 14.66 -13.90
N VAL A 71 14.07 14.78 -13.57
CA VAL A 71 13.08 13.74 -13.89
C VAL A 71 12.97 13.47 -15.40
N PRO A 72 12.89 14.49 -16.29
CA PRO A 72 12.94 14.26 -17.74
C PRO A 72 14.18 13.49 -18.21
N VAL A 73 15.36 13.77 -17.64
CA VAL A 73 16.60 13.05 -17.97
C VAL A 73 16.52 11.59 -17.51
N LEU A 74 16.08 11.36 -16.27
CA LEU A 74 15.92 10.01 -15.72
C LEU A 74 14.89 9.17 -16.50
N VAL A 75 13.82 9.80 -17.00
CA VAL A 75 12.85 9.13 -17.89
C VAL A 75 13.54 8.66 -19.18
N ARG A 76 14.35 9.50 -19.83
CA ARG A 76 15.11 9.09 -21.04
C ARG A 76 16.06 7.92 -20.76
N ILE A 77 16.72 7.93 -19.60
CA ILE A 77 17.60 6.83 -19.18
C ILE A 77 16.79 5.54 -19.03
N LEU A 78 15.62 5.61 -18.39
CA LEU A 78 14.76 4.43 -18.22
C LEU A 78 14.17 3.94 -19.54
N GLU A 79 13.82 4.82 -20.47
CA GLU A 79 13.37 4.45 -21.83
C GLU A 79 14.44 3.63 -22.55
N GLN A 80 15.71 4.07 -22.50
CA GLN A 80 16.82 3.32 -23.06
C GLN A 80 17.04 1.98 -22.32
N GLU A 81 16.92 1.98 -21.00
CA GLU A 81 17.15 0.79 -20.17
C GLU A 81 16.11 -0.30 -20.45
N ILE A 82 14.82 0.04 -20.57
CA ILE A 82 13.76 -0.96 -20.83
C ILE A 82 13.84 -1.58 -22.22
N GLU A 83 14.38 -0.85 -23.20
CA GLU A 83 14.63 -1.31 -24.58
C GLU A 83 15.92 -2.14 -24.68
N SER A 84 16.81 -2.06 -23.70
CA SER A 84 18.01 -2.87 -23.64
C SER A 84 17.69 -4.37 -23.59
N LYS A 85 18.55 -5.17 -24.23
CA LYS A 85 18.51 -6.64 -24.15
C LYS A 85 18.78 -7.13 -22.74
N GLU A 86 19.67 -6.44 -22.03
CA GLU A 86 20.10 -6.78 -20.68
C GLU A 86 19.91 -5.56 -19.76
N PRO A 87 18.68 -5.26 -19.33
CA PRO A 87 18.44 -4.13 -18.44
C PRO A 87 19.09 -4.37 -17.07
N ASN A 88 19.73 -3.33 -16.55
CA ASN A 88 20.25 -3.28 -15.21
C ASN A 88 19.11 -3.12 -14.20
N ALA A 89 18.96 -4.11 -13.32
CA ALA A 89 17.81 -4.19 -12.42
C ALA A 89 17.80 -3.08 -11.36
N LEU A 90 18.98 -2.66 -10.86
CA LEU A 90 19.06 -1.59 -9.88
C LEU A 90 18.75 -0.23 -10.51
N VAL A 91 19.25 0.04 -11.73
CA VAL A 91 18.88 1.25 -12.49
C VAL A 91 17.36 1.31 -12.68
N LEU A 92 16.75 0.23 -13.14
CA LEU A 92 15.29 0.16 -13.30
C LEU A 92 14.57 0.44 -11.99
N MET A 93 14.93 -0.22 -10.89
CA MET A 93 14.22 -0.09 -9.61
C MET A 93 14.44 1.27 -8.95
N ASP A 94 15.70 1.71 -8.82
CA ASP A 94 16.06 2.90 -8.06
C ASP A 94 15.51 4.18 -8.70
N LEU A 95 15.75 4.34 -10.01
CA LEU A 95 15.27 5.52 -10.74
C LEU A 95 13.74 5.53 -10.85
N THR A 96 13.09 4.37 -11.06
CA THR A 96 11.62 4.30 -11.06
C THR A 96 11.05 4.73 -9.72
N TYR A 97 11.66 4.29 -8.62
CA TYR A 97 11.23 4.67 -7.28
C TYR A 97 11.45 6.16 -7.01
N PHE A 98 12.59 6.72 -7.40
CA PHE A 98 12.84 8.16 -7.30
C PHE A 98 11.80 9.00 -8.06
N ILE A 99 11.49 8.61 -9.31
CA ILE A 99 10.47 9.31 -10.13
C ILE A 99 9.09 9.14 -9.50
N ALA A 100 8.74 7.96 -8.99
CA ALA A 100 7.46 7.71 -8.32
C ALA A 100 7.24 8.64 -7.12
N LEU A 101 8.28 8.91 -6.33
CA LEU A 101 8.23 9.84 -5.20
C LEU A 101 8.18 11.32 -5.63
N SER A 102 8.70 11.63 -6.81
CA SER A 102 8.74 13.00 -7.35
C SER A 102 7.49 13.37 -8.15
N ASP A 103 6.80 12.39 -8.72
CA ASP A 103 5.58 12.57 -9.53
C ASP A 103 4.33 12.78 -8.67
N LYS A 104 4.17 14.00 -8.15
CA LYS A 104 3.02 14.39 -7.30
C LYS A 104 1.68 14.21 -8.02
N LYS A 105 1.63 14.45 -9.33
CA LYS A 105 0.40 14.40 -10.14
C LYS A 105 0.12 13.02 -10.75
N SER A 106 1.06 12.07 -10.61
CA SER A 106 0.91 10.70 -11.12
C SER A 106 0.79 10.64 -12.65
N GLU A 107 1.32 11.63 -13.34
CA GLU A 107 1.27 11.75 -14.81
C GLU A 107 2.09 10.66 -15.51
N ARG A 108 3.09 10.10 -14.82
CA ARG A 108 4.03 9.11 -15.36
C ARG A 108 3.72 7.69 -14.91
N VAL A 109 2.64 7.46 -14.16
CA VAL A 109 2.30 6.13 -13.62
C VAL A 109 2.24 5.05 -14.71
N ALA A 110 1.69 5.37 -15.89
CA ALA A 110 1.64 4.43 -17.01
C ALA A 110 3.04 4.05 -17.53
N PHE A 111 3.97 5.01 -17.61
CA PHE A 111 5.36 4.75 -17.97
C PHE A 111 6.06 3.91 -16.90
N LEU A 112 5.96 4.32 -15.63
CA LEU A 112 6.60 3.61 -14.52
C LEU A 112 6.09 2.17 -14.38
N SER A 113 4.82 1.91 -14.72
CA SER A 113 4.28 0.55 -14.79
C SER A 113 5.00 -0.31 -15.82
N LYS A 114 5.30 0.23 -17.02
CA LYS A 114 6.08 -0.49 -18.05
C LYS A 114 7.49 -0.80 -17.57
N VAL A 115 8.13 0.15 -16.89
CA VAL A 115 9.47 -0.05 -16.31
C VAL A 115 9.42 -1.13 -15.21
N TYR A 116 8.43 -1.06 -14.32
CA TYR A 116 8.24 -2.02 -13.23
C TYR A 116 8.08 -3.46 -13.74
N GLN A 117 7.39 -3.68 -14.86
CA GLN A 117 7.22 -5.01 -15.46
C GLN A 117 8.56 -5.68 -15.83
N ARG A 118 9.61 -4.88 -16.08
CA ARG A 118 10.96 -5.36 -16.42
C ARG A 118 11.83 -5.65 -15.18
N ILE A 119 11.37 -5.28 -13.98
CA ILE A 119 12.08 -5.56 -12.73
C ILE A 119 11.78 -7.00 -12.30
N ASP A 120 12.80 -7.84 -12.26
CA ASP A 120 12.72 -9.21 -11.78
C ASP A 120 13.03 -9.28 -10.28
N PRO A 121 12.05 -9.64 -9.41
CA PRO A 121 12.28 -9.73 -7.97
C PRO A 121 13.26 -10.83 -7.56
N GLU A 122 13.53 -11.82 -8.42
CA GLU A 122 14.45 -12.92 -8.11
C GLU A 122 15.92 -12.54 -8.34
N LYS A 123 16.18 -11.42 -9.05
CA LYS A 123 17.55 -10.94 -9.23
C LYS A 123 18.17 -10.60 -7.87
N PRO A 124 19.38 -11.10 -7.56
CA PRO A 124 20.02 -10.90 -6.26
C PRO A 124 20.07 -9.44 -5.78
N ILE A 125 20.32 -8.49 -6.69
CA ILE A 125 20.35 -7.06 -6.35
C ILE A 125 18.98 -6.49 -5.95
N ILE A 126 17.89 -7.04 -6.49
CA ILE A 126 16.53 -6.65 -6.08
C ILE A 126 16.19 -7.26 -4.73
N SER A 127 16.51 -8.54 -4.51
CA SER A 127 16.33 -9.19 -3.20
C SER A 127 17.11 -8.51 -2.08
N SER A 128 18.33 -8.04 -2.35
CA SER A 128 19.13 -7.24 -1.41
C SER A 128 18.52 -5.87 -1.12
N ASN A 129 17.67 -5.36 -2.00
CA ASN A 129 16.96 -4.08 -1.86
C ASN A 129 15.43 -4.28 -1.74
N SER A 130 15.01 -5.39 -1.11
CA SER A 130 13.60 -5.81 -1.04
C SER A 130 12.66 -4.76 -0.46
N GLN A 131 13.13 -3.95 0.50
CA GLN A 131 12.36 -2.83 1.05
C GLN A 131 12.01 -1.79 -0.02
N GLN A 132 12.97 -1.38 -0.85
CA GLN A 132 12.75 -0.41 -1.92
C GLN A 132 11.81 -0.97 -2.99
N PHE A 133 12.03 -2.22 -3.39
CA PHE A 133 11.15 -2.92 -4.33
C PHE A 133 9.71 -3.02 -3.83
N PHE A 134 9.52 -3.35 -2.55
CA PHE A 134 8.21 -3.38 -1.91
C PHE A 134 7.56 -2.00 -1.85
N LEU A 135 8.29 -0.94 -1.49
CA LEU A 135 7.74 0.43 -1.44
C LEU A 135 7.34 0.95 -2.83
N LEU A 136 8.11 0.62 -3.87
CA LEU A 136 7.73 0.87 -5.25
C LEU A 136 6.45 0.11 -5.63
N SER A 137 6.36 -1.16 -5.25
CA SER A 137 5.16 -1.98 -5.48
C SER A 137 3.93 -1.44 -4.75
N LEU A 138 4.11 -0.93 -3.53
CA LEU A 138 3.06 -0.31 -2.73
C LEU A 138 2.58 1.00 -3.36
N TYR A 139 3.49 1.79 -3.93
CA TYR A 139 3.12 2.96 -4.74
C TYR A 139 2.25 2.57 -5.94
N MET A 140 2.66 1.56 -6.73
CA MET A 140 1.89 1.10 -7.89
C MET A 140 0.50 0.58 -7.49
N SER A 141 0.44 -0.15 -6.37
CA SER A 141 -0.82 -0.63 -5.81
C SER A 141 -1.73 0.54 -5.41
N TYR A 142 -1.20 1.53 -4.69
CA TYR A 142 -1.95 2.71 -4.29
C TYR A 142 -2.45 3.55 -5.48
N LYS A 143 -1.70 3.55 -6.60
CA LYS A 143 -2.14 4.19 -7.84
C LYS A 143 -3.12 3.35 -8.65
N GLN A 144 -3.47 2.14 -8.19
CA GLN A 144 -4.41 1.22 -8.83
C GLN A 144 -4.08 1.01 -10.30
N VAL A 145 -2.78 0.81 -10.58
CA VAL A 145 -2.29 0.62 -11.95
C VAL A 145 -3.05 -0.55 -12.60
N PRO A 146 -3.66 -0.36 -13.79
CA PRO A 146 -4.41 -1.42 -14.44
C PRO A 146 -3.57 -2.68 -14.66
N GLY A 147 -4.12 -3.84 -14.28
CA GLY A 147 -3.44 -5.14 -14.38
C GLY A 147 -2.36 -5.40 -13.34
N PHE A 148 -2.15 -4.50 -12.38
CA PHE A 148 -1.12 -4.65 -11.34
C PHE A 148 -1.42 -5.77 -10.34
N LEU A 149 -2.69 -6.15 -10.14
CA LEU A 149 -3.04 -7.30 -9.30
C LEU A 149 -2.34 -8.59 -9.75
N LYS A 150 -2.26 -8.84 -11.07
CA LYS A 150 -1.49 -9.96 -11.61
C LYS A 150 0.01 -9.85 -11.29
N GLN A 151 0.56 -8.63 -11.29
CA GLN A 151 1.95 -8.43 -10.90
C GLN A 151 2.18 -8.71 -9.41
N ILE A 152 1.20 -8.41 -8.55
CA ILE A 152 1.24 -8.80 -7.13
C ILE A 152 1.20 -10.33 -7.01
N ASP A 153 0.37 -11.02 -7.80
CA ASP A 153 0.32 -12.47 -7.84
C ASP A 153 1.71 -13.05 -8.17
N ASP A 154 2.25 -12.64 -9.32
CA ASP A 154 3.48 -13.19 -9.89
C ASP A 154 4.72 -12.89 -9.03
N LYS A 155 4.78 -11.68 -8.42
CA LYS A 155 5.99 -11.19 -7.72
C LYS A 155 5.95 -11.31 -6.19
N PHE A 156 4.80 -11.57 -5.59
CA PHE A 156 4.66 -11.64 -4.12
C PHE A 156 3.79 -12.79 -3.59
N LEU A 157 2.79 -13.26 -4.36
CA LEU A 157 1.91 -14.35 -3.95
C LEU A 157 2.51 -15.72 -4.24
N GLN A 158 2.97 -15.90 -5.48
CA GLN A 158 3.53 -17.17 -5.95
C GLN A 158 5.00 -17.33 -5.55
N THR A 159 5.71 -16.21 -5.41
CA THR A 159 7.10 -16.16 -4.93
C THR A 159 7.15 -15.78 -3.45
N GLU A 160 8.08 -16.38 -2.71
CA GLU A 160 8.29 -16.00 -1.32
C GLU A 160 9.14 -14.73 -1.27
N ALA A 161 8.47 -13.59 -1.19
CA ALA A 161 9.13 -12.29 -1.09
C ALA A 161 10.09 -12.23 0.11
N THR A 162 11.29 -11.70 -0.13
CA THR A 162 12.32 -11.53 0.90
C THR A 162 11.80 -10.58 2.00
N ALA A 163 11.81 -11.08 3.24
CA ALA A 163 11.46 -10.26 4.40
C ALA A 163 12.51 -9.17 4.63
N PHE A 164 12.09 -8.02 5.17
CA PHE A 164 12.99 -6.95 5.57
C PHE A 164 12.57 -6.34 6.90
N PHE A 165 13.55 -5.81 7.62
CA PHE A 165 13.34 -5.19 8.92
C PHE A 165 13.35 -3.66 8.80
N ILE A 166 12.38 -2.99 9.41
CA ILE A 166 12.34 -1.52 9.52
C ILE A 166 12.80 -1.11 10.91
N PRO A 167 14.05 -0.63 11.10
CA PRO A 167 14.61 -0.35 12.42
C PRO A 167 13.80 0.69 13.21
N GLN A 168 13.29 1.72 12.54
CA GLN A 168 12.55 2.82 13.17
C GLN A 168 11.21 2.36 13.79
N HIS A 169 10.72 1.20 13.40
CA HIS A 169 9.46 0.64 13.89
C HIS A 169 9.64 -0.67 14.63
N VAL A 170 10.85 -1.24 14.65
CA VAL A 170 11.13 -2.57 15.21
C VAL A 170 10.19 -3.63 14.63
N VAL A 171 9.89 -3.53 13.33
CA VAL A 171 8.94 -4.40 12.62
C VAL A 171 9.67 -5.18 11.54
N ASN A 172 9.46 -6.49 11.50
CA ASN A 172 9.81 -7.33 10.36
C ASN A 172 8.61 -7.42 9.41
N VAL A 173 8.83 -7.09 8.14
CA VAL A 173 7.81 -7.11 7.09
C VAL A 173 8.02 -8.36 6.24
N ASP A 174 7.41 -9.46 6.67
CA ASP A 174 7.46 -10.74 5.96
C ASP A 174 6.60 -10.73 4.68
N GLY A 175 6.71 -11.78 3.86
CA GLY A 175 5.95 -11.86 2.61
C GLY A 175 4.43 -11.78 2.80
N HIS A 176 3.88 -12.27 3.93
CA HIS A 176 2.44 -12.17 4.19
C HIS A 176 2.01 -10.73 4.51
N ALA A 177 2.80 -10.01 5.31
CA ALA A 177 2.61 -8.60 5.57
C ALA A 177 2.69 -7.80 4.26
N GLN A 178 3.70 -8.07 3.42
CA GLN A 178 3.85 -7.40 2.12
C GLN A 178 2.59 -7.58 1.26
N ARG A 179 2.11 -8.80 1.06
CA ARG A 179 0.87 -9.06 0.31
C ARG A 179 -0.34 -8.36 0.90
N THR A 180 -0.46 -8.37 2.22
CA THR A 180 -1.56 -7.68 2.93
C THR A 180 -1.58 -6.19 2.62
N HIS A 181 -0.42 -5.53 2.67
CA HIS A 181 -0.27 -4.13 2.29
C HIS A 181 -0.57 -3.88 0.81
N LEU A 182 -0.05 -4.72 -0.09
CA LEU A 182 -0.23 -4.57 -1.53
C LEU A 182 -1.69 -4.74 -1.96
N TYR A 183 -2.38 -5.82 -1.57
CA TYR A 183 -3.79 -5.98 -1.93
C TYR A 183 -4.70 -4.97 -1.23
N GLY A 184 -4.39 -4.63 0.02
CA GLY A 184 -5.15 -3.63 0.78
C GLY A 184 -5.08 -2.23 0.17
N ALA A 185 -3.89 -1.78 -0.22
CA ALA A 185 -3.72 -0.47 -0.87
C ALA A 185 -4.34 -0.39 -2.27
N TYR A 186 -4.50 -1.53 -2.97
CA TYR A 186 -5.14 -1.58 -4.29
C TYR A 186 -6.65 -1.30 -4.20
N GLY A 187 -7.27 -1.63 -3.07
CA GLY A 187 -8.67 -1.31 -2.80
C GLY A 187 -9.66 -2.31 -3.38
N LYS A 188 -10.90 -1.87 -3.66
CA LYS A 188 -12.06 -2.74 -3.90
C LYS A 188 -11.85 -3.86 -4.93
N GLU A 189 -11.17 -3.57 -6.03
CA GLU A 189 -10.91 -4.54 -7.10
C GLU A 189 -10.06 -5.74 -6.63
N SER A 190 -9.22 -5.57 -5.60
CA SER A 190 -8.44 -6.68 -5.05
C SER A 190 -9.32 -7.72 -4.34
N ILE A 191 -10.49 -7.33 -3.84
CA ILE A 191 -11.41 -8.25 -3.16
C ILE A 191 -11.93 -9.30 -4.14
N GLU A 192 -12.48 -8.87 -5.28
CA GLU A 192 -13.00 -9.80 -6.28
C GLU A 192 -11.89 -10.67 -6.88
N HIS A 193 -10.73 -10.08 -7.15
CA HIS A 193 -9.55 -10.82 -7.62
C HIS A 193 -9.12 -11.92 -6.64
N LEU A 194 -9.02 -11.62 -5.35
CA LEU A 194 -8.63 -12.59 -4.33
C LEU A 194 -9.70 -13.67 -4.12
N LEU A 195 -10.99 -13.34 -4.25
CA LEU A 195 -12.07 -14.33 -4.19
C LEU A 195 -12.02 -15.27 -5.39
N ASP A 196 -11.76 -14.76 -6.59
CA ASP A 196 -11.56 -15.56 -7.81
C ASP A 196 -10.36 -16.49 -7.71
N LEU A 197 -9.27 -16.03 -7.10
CA LEU A 197 -8.10 -16.87 -6.81
C LEU A 197 -8.43 -17.93 -5.75
N LEU A 198 -9.10 -17.57 -4.66
CA LEU A 198 -9.42 -18.46 -3.56
C LEU A 198 -10.24 -19.68 -4.00
N GLU A 199 -11.18 -19.48 -4.94
CA GLU A 199 -12.02 -20.54 -5.48
C GLU A 199 -11.25 -21.54 -6.38
N LYS A 200 -10.14 -21.11 -6.98
CA LYS A 200 -9.33 -21.92 -7.91
C LYS A 200 -8.10 -22.52 -7.25
N GLU A 201 -7.64 -21.92 -6.16
CA GLU A 201 -6.39 -22.27 -5.50
C GLU A 201 -6.48 -23.60 -4.73
N LYS A 202 -5.46 -24.43 -4.91
CA LYS A 202 -5.31 -25.74 -4.26
C LYS A 202 -4.18 -25.76 -3.23
N ASN A 203 -3.21 -24.86 -3.36
CA ASN A 203 -2.09 -24.74 -2.44
C ASN A 203 -2.54 -24.13 -1.10
N LEU A 204 -2.48 -24.92 -0.03
CA LEU A 204 -2.91 -24.51 1.30
C LEU A 204 -2.17 -23.27 1.84
N LYS A 205 -0.87 -23.11 1.56
CA LYS A 205 -0.08 -21.93 1.98
C LYS A 205 -0.65 -20.67 1.33
N ILE A 206 -0.99 -20.74 0.04
CA ILE A 206 -1.58 -19.63 -0.70
C ILE A 206 -3.01 -19.37 -0.21
N LYS A 207 -3.87 -20.40 -0.10
CA LYS A 207 -5.25 -20.23 0.42
C LYS A 207 -5.27 -19.57 1.80
N ARG A 208 -4.40 -20.00 2.73
CA ARG A 208 -4.25 -19.36 4.05
C ARG A 208 -3.90 -17.89 3.92
N SER A 209 -2.93 -17.56 3.06
CA SER A 209 -2.57 -16.17 2.79
C SER A 209 -3.76 -15.38 2.22
N LEU A 210 -4.48 -15.92 1.23
CA LEU A 210 -5.66 -15.28 0.62
C LEU A 210 -6.73 -14.99 1.66
N THR A 211 -7.10 -15.98 2.50
CA THR A 211 -8.11 -15.77 3.55
C THR A 211 -7.66 -14.78 4.64
N SER A 212 -6.38 -14.78 5.00
CA SER A 212 -5.84 -13.83 5.99
C SER A 212 -5.80 -12.39 5.44
N ILE A 213 -5.56 -12.21 4.14
CA ILE A 213 -5.65 -10.90 3.48
C ILE A 213 -7.11 -10.45 3.39
N LEU A 214 -8.00 -11.32 2.90
CA LEU A 214 -9.44 -11.04 2.80
C LEU A 214 -10.06 -10.67 4.16
N ARG A 215 -9.61 -11.29 5.25
CA ARG A 215 -10.02 -10.92 6.63
C ARG A 215 -9.78 -9.45 6.98
N ARG A 216 -8.87 -8.76 6.29
CA ARG A 216 -8.54 -7.35 6.56
C ARG A 216 -9.17 -6.37 5.60
N ILE A 217 -9.52 -6.82 4.39
CA ILE A 217 -9.97 -5.94 3.31
C ILE A 217 -11.42 -6.17 2.89
N CYS A 218 -12.02 -7.32 3.23
CA CYS A 218 -13.37 -7.66 2.83
C CYS A 218 -14.39 -6.62 3.30
N THR A 219 -15.51 -6.64 2.60
CA THR A 219 -16.74 -5.92 2.90
C THR A 219 -17.90 -6.91 2.73
N PRO A 220 -19.17 -6.52 2.95
CA PRO A 220 -20.32 -7.42 2.82
C PRO A 220 -20.42 -8.16 1.48
N ILE A 221 -19.81 -7.64 0.40
CA ILE A 221 -19.76 -8.31 -0.90
C ILE A 221 -19.11 -9.71 -0.85
N CYS A 222 -18.20 -9.94 0.11
CA CYS A 222 -17.54 -11.24 0.28
C CYS A 222 -18.47 -12.33 0.82
N ALA A 223 -19.55 -11.97 1.52
CA ALA A 223 -20.28 -12.88 2.41
C ALA A 223 -20.74 -14.17 1.69
N LYS A 224 -21.40 -14.03 0.54
CA LYS A 224 -21.95 -15.17 -0.20
C LYS A 224 -20.87 -16.13 -0.71
N ARG A 225 -19.79 -15.60 -1.29
CA ARG A 225 -18.70 -16.41 -1.86
C ARG A 225 -17.90 -17.11 -0.76
N ILE A 226 -17.61 -16.42 0.33
CA ILE A 226 -16.96 -17.01 1.50
C ILE A 226 -17.83 -18.07 2.16
N GLY A 227 -19.15 -17.85 2.28
CA GLY A 227 -20.08 -18.86 2.78
C GLY A 227 -20.01 -20.15 1.97
N LYS A 228 -20.16 -20.06 0.65
CA LYS A 228 -20.05 -21.21 -0.26
C LYS A 228 -18.69 -21.91 -0.16
N PHE A 229 -17.62 -21.14 -0.08
CA PHE A 229 -16.26 -21.65 0.10
C PHE A 229 -16.13 -22.50 1.38
N LEU A 230 -16.67 -21.99 2.51
CA LEU A 230 -16.59 -22.65 3.81
C LEU A 230 -17.42 -23.94 3.91
N GLU A 231 -18.41 -24.17 3.04
CA GLU A 231 -19.19 -25.42 3.04
C GLU A 231 -18.32 -26.66 2.77
N THR A 232 -17.18 -26.47 2.09
CA THR A 232 -16.28 -27.54 1.66
C THR A 232 -14.86 -27.44 2.23
N GLU A 233 -14.54 -26.38 2.96
CA GLU A 233 -13.20 -26.17 3.52
C GLU A 233 -12.99 -27.03 4.77
N LYS A 234 -11.85 -27.73 4.80
CA LYS A 234 -11.48 -28.70 5.84
C LYS A 234 -10.29 -28.25 6.69
N ASP A 235 -9.46 -27.36 6.16
CA ASP A 235 -8.34 -26.80 6.90
C ASP A 235 -8.85 -25.85 7.99
N HIS A 236 -8.44 -26.14 9.24
CA HIS A 236 -8.90 -25.41 10.40
C HIS A 236 -8.58 -23.90 10.34
N GLU A 237 -7.36 -23.54 9.95
CA GLU A 237 -6.94 -22.13 9.94
C GLU A 237 -7.66 -21.34 8.84
N ILE A 238 -7.81 -21.94 7.65
CA ILE A 238 -8.56 -21.34 6.55
C ILE A 238 -10.03 -21.18 6.94
N PHE A 239 -10.63 -22.20 7.56
CA PHE A 239 -12.02 -22.14 8.02
C PHE A 239 -12.23 -21.01 9.04
N VAL A 240 -11.38 -20.94 10.07
CA VAL A 240 -11.41 -19.87 11.08
C VAL A 240 -11.21 -18.48 10.47
N ASN A 241 -10.30 -18.33 9.50
CA ASN A 241 -10.16 -17.04 8.81
C ASN A 241 -11.41 -16.67 8.01
N GLY A 242 -12.05 -17.65 7.35
CA GLY A 242 -13.30 -17.43 6.63
C GLY A 242 -14.46 -17.04 7.55
N THR A 243 -14.57 -17.63 8.74
CA THR A 243 -15.58 -17.23 9.72
C THR A 243 -15.33 -15.80 10.21
N TYR A 244 -14.08 -15.40 10.46
CA TYR A 244 -13.76 -13.99 10.77
C TYR A 244 -14.11 -13.04 9.62
N ILE A 245 -13.94 -13.44 8.35
CA ILE A 245 -14.40 -12.62 7.23
C ILE A 245 -15.91 -12.35 7.33
N LEU A 246 -16.71 -13.40 7.56
CA LEU A 246 -18.16 -13.27 7.69
C LEU A 246 -18.55 -12.39 8.89
N LEU A 247 -17.93 -12.61 10.06
CA LEU A 247 -18.40 -12.04 11.32
C LEU A 247 -17.83 -10.67 11.65
N ASP A 248 -16.60 -10.37 11.20
CA ASP A 248 -15.92 -9.11 11.52
C ASP A 248 -15.95 -8.10 10.37
N ASN A 249 -16.27 -8.50 9.14
CA ASN A 249 -16.17 -7.60 7.97
C ASN A 249 -17.42 -7.55 7.09
N ALA A 250 -18.34 -8.51 7.22
CA ALA A 250 -19.45 -8.67 6.29
C ALA A 250 -20.82 -8.33 6.89
N GLY A 251 -20.86 -7.73 8.09
CA GLY A 251 -22.07 -7.14 8.66
C GLY A 251 -23.22 -8.15 8.89
N PRO A 252 -24.48 -7.67 8.82
CA PRO A 252 -25.67 -8.53 8.93
C PRO A 252 -25.69 -9.66 7.89
N GLU A 253 -25.25 -9.40 6.65
CA GLU A 253 -25.20 -10.42 5.58
C GLU A 253 -24.26 -11.57 5.96
N GLY A 254 -23.10 -11.26 6.52
CA GLY A 254 -22.14 -12.24 7.02
C GLY A 254 -22.70 -13.09 8.15
N LYS A 255 -23.36 -12.46 9.12
CA LYS A 255 -24.08 -13.15 10.21
C LYS A 255 -25.12 -14.12 9.66
N GLU A 256 -25.95 -13.69 8.71
CA GLU A 256 -26.96 -14.55 8.12
C GLU A 256 -26.36 -15.77 7.40
N VAL A 257 -25.32 -15.54 6.59
CA VAL A 257 -24.61 -16.62 5.89
C VAL A 257 -24.01 -17.60 6.90
N TYR A 258 -23.37 -17.11 7.96
CA TYR A 258 -22.77 -17.94 8.99
C TYR A 258 -23.80 -18.85 9.69
N LEU A 259 -24.97 -18.31 10.08
CA LEU A 259 -26.02 -19.08 10.76
C LEU A 259 -26.68 -20.13 9.84
N LYS A 260 -26.68 -19.88 8.53
CA LYS A 260 -27.20 -20.81 7.50
C LYS A 260 -26.15 -21.85 7.07
N LEU A 261 -24.87 -21.64 7.38
CA LEU A 261 -23.77 -22.50 6.94
C LEU A 261 -23.98 -23.95 7.41
N ARG A 262 -23.73 -24.90 6.51
CA ARG A 262 -23.78 -26.35 6.76
C ARG A 262 -22.46 -26.98 6.29
N PRO A 263 -21.37 -26.79 7.04
CA PRO A 263 -20.07 -27.28 6.63
C PRO A 263 -20.02 -28.81 6.77
N ASN A 264 -19.44 -29.49 5.77
CA ASN A 264 -19.34 -30.94 5.75
C ASN A 264 -17.92 -31.40 6.14
N ASP A 265 -17.81 -32.58 6.75
CA ASP A 265 -16.53 -33.24 7.08
C ASP A 265 -15.54 -32.39 7.90
N LEU A 266 -16.02 -31.53 8.81
CA LEU A 266 -15.15 -30.78 9.70
C LEU A 266 -14.40 -31.70 10.66
N SER A 267 -13.12 -31.41 10.90
CA SER A 267 -12.38 -32.02 12.01
C SER A 267 -13.03 -31.65 13.35
N ALA A 268 -12.86 -32.49 14.39
CA ALA A 268 -13.44 -32.25 15.72
C ALA A 268 -13.13 -30.84 16.24
N LYS A 269 -11.85 -30.42 16.18
CA LYS A 269 -11.41 -29.08 16.57
C LYS A 269 -12.17 -27.97 15.85
N THR A 270 -12.42 -28.12 14.55
CA THR A 270 -13.10 -27.10 13.74
C THR A 270 -14.61 -27.10 13.98
N SER A 271 -15.20 -28.28 14.17
CA SER A 271 -16.60 -28.42 14.60
C SER A 271 -16.84 -27.76 15.96
N ASP A 272 -15.96 -27.97 16.93
CA ASP A 272 -16.10 -27.40 18.28
C ASP A 272 -16.01 -25.87 18.24
N TYR A 273 -15.04 -25.33 17.50
CA TYR A 273 -14.95 -23.88 17.22
C TYR A 273 -16.22 -23.34 16.54
N PHE A 274 -16.68 -24.00 15.47
CA PHE A 274 -17.86 -23.55 14.72
C PHE A 274 -19.13 -23.55 15.60
N LYS A 275 -19.26 -24.51 16.53
CA LYS A 275 -20.36 -24.54 17.50
C LYS A 275 -20.24 -23.47 18.57
N SER A 276 -19.04 -23.22 19.11
CA SER A 276 -18.86 -22.24 20.20
C SER A 276 -19.19 -20.81 19.77
N GLU A 277 -18.99 -20.49 18.49
CA GLU A 277 -19.27 -19.16 17.95
C GLU A 277 -20.76 -18.92 17.64
N GLN A 278 -21.61 -19.95 17.55
CA GLN A 278 -23.03 -19.79 17.16
C GLN A 278 -23.79 -18.82 18.06
N ASP A 279 -23.61 -18.90 19.38
CA ASP A 279 -24.30 -18.04 20.33
C ASP A 279 -23.77 -16.60 20.29
N TYR A 280 -22.46 -16.44 20.09
CA TYR A 280 -21.87 -15.12 19.85
C TYR A 280 -22.49 -14.45 18.62
N VAL A 281 -22.61 -15.20 17.51
CA VAL A 281 -23.12 -14.69 16.24
C VAL A 281 -24.60 -14.31 16.32
N ARG A 282 -25.44 -15.13 16.97
CA ARG A 282 -26.87 -14.83 17.16
C ARG A 282 -27.09 -13.48 17.84
N ASN A 283 -26.24 -13.17 18.82
CA ASN A 283 -26.32 -11.97 19.64
C ASN A 283 -25.69 -10.72 19.00
N GLN A 284 -25.06 -10.83 17.82
CA GLN A 284 -24.53 -9.64 17.14
C GLN A 284 -25.66 -8.70 16.71
N SER A 285 -25.64 -7.48 17.24
CA SER A 285 -26.49 -6.35 16.86
C SER A 285 -25.65 -5.07 16.87
N TYR A 286 -26.24 -3.95 16.45
CA TYR A 286 -25.59 -2.65 16.53
C TYR A 286 -25.18 -2.32 17.98
N GLU A 287 -26.10 -2.46 18.93
CA GLU A 287 -25.89 -2.18 20.35
C GLU A 287 -24.84 -3.10 20.97
N PHE A 288 -24.84 -4.38 20.58
CA PHE A 288 -23.81 -5.32 21.00
C PHE A 288 -22.41 -4.85 20.56
N LEU A 289 -22.26 -4.43 19.29
CA LEU A 289 -20.98 -3.96 18.76
C LEU A 289 -20.55 -2.62 19.38
N ILE A 290 -21.50 -1.71 19.63
CA ILE A 290 -21.25 -0.48 20.40
C ILE A 290 -20.72 -0.80 21.79
N SER A 291 -21.35 -1.73 22.53
CA SER A 291 -20.90 -2.11 23.88
C SER A 291 -19.50 -2.73 23.88
N LYS A 292 -19.16 -3.50 22.83
CA LYS A 292 -17.82 -4.06 22.62
C LYS A 292 -16.79 -2.96 22.38
N ILE A 293 -17.14 -1.92 21.62
CA ILE A 293 -16.30 -0.75 21.36
C ILE A 293 -16.10 0.06 22.64
N GLU A 294 -17.17 0.35 23.38
CA GLU A 294 -17.10 1.05 24.67
C GLU A 294 -16.22 0.32 25.68
N LYS A 295 -16.33 -1.02 25.76
CA LYS A 295 -15.48 -1.83 26.65
C LYS A 295 -14.00 -1.75 26.28
N LYS A 296 -13.68 -1.59 24.98
CA LYS A 296 -12.30 -1.58 24.47
C LYS A 296 -11.66 -0.20 24.50
N PHE A 297 -12.40 0.85 24.16
CA PHE A 297 -11.86 2.21 23.97
C PHE A 297 -12.39 3.23 24.98
N GLY A 298 -13.40 2.87 25.77
CA GLY A 298 -14.13 3.80 26.64
C GLY A 298 -15.25 4.53 25.90
N LYS A 299 -15.80 5.53 26.58
CA LYS A 299 -16.80 6.44 25.99
C LYS A 299 -16.09 7.62 25.32
N SER A 300 -16.71 8.17 24.29
CA SER A 300 -16.23 9.44 23.74
C SER A 300 -16.57 10.60 24.67
N GLY A 301 -15.66 11.55 24.77
CA GLY A 301 -15.89 12.87 25.37
C GLY A 301 -16.10 13.98 24.34
N ASN A 302 -16.05 13.65 23.04
CA ASN A 302 -16.16 14.62 21.96
C ASN A 302 -17.63 14.92 21.63
N SER A 303 -17.87 16.12 21.10
CA SER A 303 -19.17 16.52 20.54
C SER A 303 -18.92 17.30 19.26
N PHE A 304 -18.69 16.58 18.16
CA PHE A 304 -18.48 17.19 16.85
C PHE A 304 -19.80 17.59 16.21
N SER A 305 -19.86 18.79 15.62
CA SER A 305 -20.86 19.09 14.60
C SER A 305 -20.63 18.23 13.35
N LYS A 306 -21.65 18.12 12.48
CA LYS A 306 -21.54 17.36 11.22
C LYS A 306 -20.39 17.84 10.33
N SER A 307 -20.18 19.15 10.23
CA SER A 307 -19.10 19.74 9.42
C SER A 307 -17.73 19.44 10.01
N GLU A 308 -17.57 19.57 11.33
CA GLU A 308 -16.30 19.29 12.01
C GLU A 308 -15.93 17.80 11.87
N LEU A 309 -16.88 16.89 12.07
CA LEU A 309 -16.60 15.45 11.93
C LEU A 309 -16.20 15.09 10.49
N LYS A 310 -16.85 15.67 9.48
CA LYS A 310 -16.44 15.50 8.08
C LYS A 310 -15.01 15.99 7.85
N GLU A 311 -14.66 17.15 8.36
CA GLU A 311 -13.29 17.69 8.24
C GLU A 311 -12.25 16.80 8.93
N GLN A 312 -12.56 16.29 10.13
CA GLN A 312 -11.70 15.35 10.85
C GLN A 312 -11.51 14.03 10.10
N ILE A 313 -12.57 13.50 9.47
CA ILE A 313 -12.49 12.29 8.63
C ILE A 313 -11.58 12.55 7.42
N GLU A 314 -11.73 13.69 6.75
CA GLU A 314 -10.87 14.06 5.63
C GLU A 314 -9.40 14.26 6.07
N GLN A 315 -9.19 14.82 7.27
CA GLN A 315 -7.85 14.92 7.85
C GLN A 315 -7.26 13.53 8.16
N MET A 316 -8.06 12.60 8.68
CA MET A 316 -7.67 11.21 8.90
C MET A 316 -7.23 10.55 7.60
N ILE A 317 -7.99 10.70 6.51
CA ILE A 317 -7.67 10.16 5.19
C ILE A 317 -6.35 10.75 4.67
N ARG A 318 -6.18 12.09 4.72
CA ARG A 318 -4.92 12.76 4.35
C ARG A 318 -3.73 12.30 5.18
N ASN A 319 -3.95 11.99 6.45
CA ASN A 319 -2.96 11.45 7.38
C ASN A 319 -2.79 9.92 7.28
N LYS A 320 -3.05 9.35 6.11
CA LYS A 320 -2.90 7.92 5.81
C LYS A 320 -3.74 7.03 6.76
N GLY A 321 -4.98 7.44 6.99
CA GLY A 321 -5.94 6.76 7.85
C GLY A 321 -5.68 6.90 9.36
N ALA A 322 -4.68 7.69 9.78
CA ALA A 322 -4.41 7.95 11.20
C ALA A 322 -5.33 9.05 11.74
N SER A 323 -5.91 8.84 12.92
CA SER A 323 -6.56 9.91 13.69
C SER A 323 -6.09 9.91 15.14
N ARG A 324 -5.96 11.11 15.72
CA ARG A 324 -5.69 11.31 17.15
C ARG A 324 -6.88 11.90 17.91
N THR A 325 -7.90 12.34 17.17
CA THR A 325 -9.01 13.16 17.66
C THR A 325 -10.33 12.40 17.59
N ILE A 326 -10.51 11.56 16.57
CA ILE A 326 -11.74 10.78 16.38
C ILE A 326 -11.71 9.55 17.28
N HIS A 327 -12.66 9.48 18.21
CA HIS A 327 -13.00 8.25 18.90
C HIS A 327 -13.93 7.39 18.02
N PRO A 328 -13.84 6.04 18.02
CA PRO A 328 -14.71 5.17 17.21
C PRO A 328 -16.21 5.47 17.36
N LEU A 329 -16.65 5.81 18.58
CA LEU A 329 -18.05 6.15 18.86
C LEU A 329 -18.49 7.49 18.24
N ASP A 330 -17.57 8.42 17.97
CA ASP A 330 -17.91 9.69 17.31
C ASP A 330 -18.49 9.45 15.92
N LEU A 331 -18.00 8.43 15.23
CA LEU A 331 -18.50 8.05 13.91
C LEU A 331 -19.84 7.32 14.02
N LEU A 332 -19.92 6.35 14.92
CA LEU A 332 -21.08 5.48 15.07
C LEU A 332 -22.31 6.24 15.59
N GLN A 333 -22.13 7.13 16.55
CA GLN A 333 -23.20 7.90 17.17
C GLN A 333 -23.50 9.21 16.42
N SER A 334 -22.79 9.52 15.33
CA SER A 334 -23.06 10.72 14.54
C SER A 334 -24.33 10.61 13.70
N ASP A 335 -24.98 11.77 13.52
CA ASP A 335 -26.09 11.96 12.58
C ASP A 335 -25.62 12.12 11.11
N LEU A 336 -24.38 11.73 10.80
CA LEU A 336 -23.91 11.65 9.41
C LEU A 336 -24.59 10.49 8.70
N ASP A 337 -24.70 10.62 7.38
CA ASP A 337 -25.21 9.57 6.51
C ASP A 337 -24.35 8.30 6.61
N LYS A 338 -25.00 7.14 6.70
CA LYS A 338 -24.34 5.84 6.89
C LYS A 338 -23.43 5.50 5.72
N ASP A 339 -23.91 5.69 4.49
CA ASP A 339 -23.16 5.31 3.29
C ASP A 339 -21.94 6.21 3.10
N PHE A 340 -22.10 7.51 3.38
CA PHE A 340 -20.97 8.44 3.47
C PHE A 340 -19.89 7.97 4.45
N LEU A 341 -20.27 7.55 5.66
CA LEU A 341 -19.32 7.05 6.66
C LEU A 341 -18.62 5.77 6.18
N ILE A 342 -19.37 4.82 5.60
CA ILE A 342 -18.81 3.57 5.07
C ILE A 342 -17.80 3.85 3.96
N GLU A 343 -18.14 4.69 2.98
CA GLU A 343 -17.25 5.05 1.89
C GLU A 343 -15.94 5.65 2.41
N LYS A 344 -16.05 6.63 3.32
CA LYS A 344 -14.88 7.33 3.87
C LYS A 344 -14.02 6.45 4.77
N LEU A 345 -14.61 5.52 5.52
CA LEU A 345 -13.86 4.57 6.33
C LEU A 345 -13.17 3.49 5.48
N ILE A 346 -13.77 3.08 4.36
CA ILE A 346 -13.10 2.22 3.38
C ILE A 346 -11.89 2.95 2.78
N GLU A 347 -12.04 4.23 2.44
CA GLU A 347 -10.94 5.08 1.96
C GLU A 347 -9.83 5.23 3.01
N ALA A 348 -10.18 5.55 4.26
CA ALA A 348 -9.23 5.66 5.36
C ALA A 348 -8.49 4.33 5.64
N ARG A 349 -9.22 3.21 5.71
CA ARG A 349 -8.66 1.87 5.87
C ARG A 349 -7.68 1.53 4.75
N ARG A 350 -8.04 1.84 3.51
CA ARG A 350 -7.17 1.65 2.34
C ARG A 350 -5.85 2.42 2.52
N ASN A 351 -5.92 3.66 3.01
CA ASN A 351 -4.74 4.48 3.26
C ASN A 351 -3.89 4.00 4.44
N CYS A 352 -4.47 3.31 5.44
CA CYS A 352 -3.70 2.67 6.51
C CYS A 352 -2.72 1.62 5.97
N PHE A 353 -3.03 0.93 4.87
CA PHE A 353 -2.10 -0.03 4.25
C PHE A 353 -0.83 0.63 3.69
N LEU A 354 -0.78 1.96 3.58
CA LEU A 354 0.45 2.68 3.22
C LEU A 354 1.44 2.83 4.39
N ARG A 355 1.05 2.41 5.60
CA ARG A 355 1.85 2.49 6.82
C ARG A 355 2.29 1.10 7.23
N THR A 356 3.55 0.77 6.95
CA THR A 356 4.15 -0.54 7.19
C THR A 356 4.66 -0.67 8.62
N ASN A 357 3.85 -0.23 9.58
CA ASN A 357 4.15 -0.24 11.00
C ASN A 357 2.95 -0.76 11.82
N GLN A 358 3.19 -1.08 13.10
CA GLN A 358 2.17 -1.69 13.95
C GLN A 358 0.92 -0.80 14.09
N HIS A 359 1.09 0.52 14.17
CA HIS A 359 -0.03 1.45 14.26
C HIS A 359 -0.91 1.41 13.00
N GLY A 360 -0.33 1.26 11.81
CA GLY A 360 -1.11 1.11 10.57
C GLY A 360 -2.04 -0.11 10.62
N MET A 361 -1.53 -1.24 11.13
CA MET A 361 -2.32 -2.46 11.30
C MET A 361 -3.42 -2.32 12.36
N GLN A 362 -3.12 -1.65 13.47
CA GLN A 362 -4.11 -1.35 14.51
C GLN A 362 -5.25 -0.48 13.95
N ASP A 363 -4.90 0.54 13.16
CA ASP A 363 -5.90 1.42 12.55
C ASP A 363 -6.76 0.68 11.52
N ILE A 364 -6.22 -0.29 10.78
CA ILE A 364 -7.02 -1.19 9.91
C ILE A 364 -8.06 -1.96 10.74
N ASP A 365 -7.64 -2.56 11.86
CA ASP A 365 -8.53 -3.33 12.72
C ASP A 365 -9.61 -2.45 13.38
N ILE A 366 -9.25 -1.22 13.76
CA ILE A 366 -10.22 -0.23 14.28
C ILE A 366 -11.23 0.14 13.20
N ASN A 367 -10.77 0.46 11.99
CA ASN A 367 -11.67 0.77 10.87
C ASN A 367 -12.60 -0.41 10.55
N ASN A 368 -12.10 -1.65 10.54
CA ASN A 368 -12.92 -2.85 10.32
C ASN A 368 -14.00 -3.01 11.41
N LEU A 369 -13.65 -2.78 12.68
CA LEU A 369 -14.62 -2.85 13.77
C LEU A 369 -15.72 -1.79 13.63
N ILE A 370 -15.35 -0.55 13.27
CA ILE A 370 -16.32 0.54 13.04
C ILE A 370 -17.19 0.23 11.82
N LEU A 371 -16.60 -0.20 10.71
CA LEU A 371 -17.32 -0.59 9.49
C LEU A 371 -18.33 -1.70 9.79
N ASN A 372 -17.91 -2.75 10.52
CA ASN A 372 -18.81 -3.83 10.91
C ASN A 372 -20.01 -3.30 11.69
N ALA A 373 -19.78 -2.45 12.69
CA ALA A 373 -20.85 -1.82 13.45
C ALA A 373 -21.77 -0.97 12.55
N LEU A 374 -21.22 -0.13 11.67
CA LEU A 374 -22.02 0.68 10.75
C LEU A 374 -22.93 -0.15 9.86
N TYR A 375 -22.52 -1.34 9.39
CA TYR A 375 -23.39 -2.19 8.58
C TYR A 375 -24.68 -2.59 9.33
N TYR A 376 -24.63 -2.73 10.66
CA TYR A 376 -25.81 -3.02 11.51
C TYR A 376 -26.65 -1.78 11.86
N ARG A 377 -26.19 -0.56 11.54
CA ARG A 377 -26.95 0.67 11.79
C ARG A 377 -28.10 0.78 10.79
N ASN A 378 -29.34 0.90 11.27
CA ASN A 378 -30.53 1.10 10.46
C ASN A 378 -30.77 2.56 10.11
#